data_AF-A0A832RNP0-F1
#
_entry.id   AF-A0A832RNP0-F1
#
_cell.length_a   1.000
_cell.length_b   1.000
_cell.length_c   1.000
_cell.angle_alpha   90.00
_cell.angle_beta   90.00
_cell.angle_gamma   90.00
#
_symmetry.space_group_name_H-M   'P 1'
#
loop_
_entity.id
_entity.type
_entity.pdbx_description
1 polymer ?
#
loop_
_entity_poly.entity_id
_entity_poly.type
_entity_poly.pdbx_seq_one_letter_code
_entity_poly.pdbx_strand_id
1 'polypeptide(L)'
;IVVGPVTARFPGLPLLDQQMLNDVLWFTVKVVGVIFFILLPRGVFPRIRIDLLLHIGWYKLIGLAFVNIFIALALVYAGVLGPGGIL
;
A
#
# COMPACT_ATOMS: atom_id res chain seq x y z
N ILE A 1 -19.87 -5.13 14.06
CA ILE A 1 -18.48 -4.63 14.14
C ILE A 1 -18.52 -3.18 13.66
N VAL A 2 -18.74 -2.24 14.58
CA VAL A 2 -18.73 -0.80 14.26
C VAL A 2 -17.28 -0.36 14.32
N VAL A 3 -16.61 -0.39 13.18
CA VAL A 3 -15.23 0.11 13.05
C VAL A 3 -15.20 1.08 11.87
N GLY A 4 -15.62 2.31 12.15
CA GLY A 4 -15.58 3.43 11.23
C GLY A 4 -15.54 4.75 12.02
N PRO A 5 -14.58 5.66 11.80
CA PRO A 5 -14.40 6.87 12.61
C PRO A 5 -15.48 7.93 12.42
N VAL A 6 -16.33 7.81 11.40
CA VAL A 6 -17.31 8.84 11.02
C VAL A 6 -18.72 8.25 11.06
N THR A 7 -19.54 8.74 11.99
CA THR A 7 -20.96 8.39 12.13
C THR A 7 -21.84 9.56 11.69
N ALA A 8 -21.86 9.88 10.40
CA ALA A 8 -22.81 10.84 9.84
C ALA A 8 -24.00 10.07 9.27
N ARG A 9 -25.12 10.02 10.00
CA ARG A 9 -26.37 9.41 9.51
C ARG A 9 -27.23 10.50 8.88
N PHE A 10 -27.22 10.58 7.55
CA PHE A 10 -28.14 11.43 6.80
C PHE A 10 -29.41 10.62 6.49
N PRO A 11 -30.55 10.92 7.13
CA PRO A 11 -31.79 10.21 6.83
C PRO A 11 -32.28 10.56 5.41
N GLY A 12 -32.45 9.55 4.55
CA GLY A 12 -33.17 9.68 3.27
C GLY A 12 -32.39 9.54 1.97
N LEU A 13 -31.07 9.30 1.99
CA LEU A 13 -30.27 9.07 0.77
C LEU A 13 -29.56 7.70 0.78
N PRO A 14 -30.10 6.67 0.09
CA PRO A 14 -29.51 5.33 0.06
C PRO A 14 -28.15 5.25 -0.68
N LEU A 15 -27.79 6.27 -1.46
CA LEU A 15 -26.52 6.35 -2.19
C LEU A 15 -25.33 6.78 -1.31
N LEU A 16 -25.59 7.35 -0.13
CA LEU A 16 -24.57 7.79 0.83
C LEU A 16 -24.65 6.96 2.11
N ASP A 17 -24.56 5.64 1.96
CA ASP A 17 -24.49 4.74 3.11
C ASP A 17 -23.20 5.00 3.91
N GLN A 18 -23.28 4.84 5.24
CA GLN A 18 -22.19 5.15 6.17
C GLN A 18 -20.92 4.34 5.85
N GLN A 19 -21.09 3.13 5.31
CA GLN A 19 -20.00 2.29 4.85
C GLN A 19 -19.26 2.92 3.66
N MET A 20 -19.99 3.35 2.62
CA MET A 20 -19.38 4.00 1.45
C MET A 20 -18.65 5.27 1.83
N LEU A 21 -19.20 6.07 2.77
CA LEU A 21 -18.53 7.28 3.23
C LEU A 21 -17.21 6.98 3.94
N ASN A 22 -17.19 5.96 4.80
CA ASN A 22 -15.98 5.54 5.51
C ASN A 22 -14.92 4.99 4.54
N ASP A 23 -15.33 4.16 3.58
CA ASP A 23 -14.45 3.57 2.57
C ASP A 23 -13.82 4.65 1.68
N VAL A 24 -14.64 5.58 1.18
CA VAL A 24 -14.18 6.70 0.35
C VAL A 24 -13.25 7.61 1.15
N LEU A 25 -13.58 7.96 2.38
CA LEU A 25 -12.75 8.82 3.22
C LEU A 25 -11.37 8.20 3.46
N TRP A 26 -11.32 6.93 3.88
CA TRP A 26 -10.06 6.25 4.13
C TRP A 26 -9.25 5.99 2.87
N PHE A 27 -9.92 5.77 1.73
CA PHE A 27 -9.25 5.70 0.44
C PHE A 27 -8.61 7.04 0.09
N THR A 28 -9.38 8.13 0.14
CA THR A 28 -8.90 9.48 -0.19
C THR A 28 -7.73 9.89 0.70
N VAL A 29 -7.80 9.65 2.02
CA VAL A 29 -6.71 9.96 2.95
C VAL A 29 -5.42 9.21 2.59
N LYS A 30 -5.51 7.90 2.29
CA LYS A 30 -4.33 7.11 1.89
C LYS A 30 -3.77 7.58 0.55
N VAL A 31 -4.62 7.89 -0.42
CA VAL A 31 -4.21 8.41 -1.73
C VAL A 31 -3.48 9.73 -1.59
N VAL A 32 -4.01 10.68 -0.81
CA VAL A 32 -3.34 11.95 -0.52
C VAL A 32 -1.99 11.71 0.17
N GLY A 33 -1.93 10.76 1.12
CA GLY A 33 -0.68 10.35 1.76
C GLY A 33 0.37 9.83 0.77
N VAL A 34 -0.02 8.90 -0.12
CA VAL A 34 0.87 8.35 -1.15
C VAL A 34 1.35 9.43 -2.13
N ILE A 35 0.45 10.33 -2.56
CA ILE A 35 0.78 11.44 -3.45
C ILE A 35 1.86 12.32 -2.79
N PHE A 36 1.66 12.69 -1.52
CA PHE A 36 2.64 13.48 -0.77
C PHE A 36 4.01 12.79 -0.70
N PHE A 37 4.02 11.48 -0.42
CA PHE A 37 5.25 10.67 -0.40
C PHE A 37 5.92 10.53 -1.77
N ILE A 38 5.21 10.68 -2.88
CA ILE A 38 5.80 10.68 -4.24
C ILE A 38 6.31 12.07 -4.62
N LEU A 39 5.60 13.13 -4.23
CA LEU A 39 5.99 14.51 -4.55
C LEU A 39 7.26 14.95 -3.81
N LEU A 40 7.43 14.57 -2.54
CA LEU A 40 8.61 14.95 -1.76
C LEU A 40 9.94 14.48 -2.40
N PRO A 41 10.13 13.19 -2.74
CA PRO A 41 11.27 12.71 -3.52
C PRO A 41 11.53 13.48 -4.81
N ARG A 42 10.48 13.89 -5.53
CA ARG A 42 10.63 14.60 -6.81
C ARG A 42 11.32 15.95 -6.67
N GLY A 43 11.20 16.59 -5.51
CA GLY A 43 11.90 17.86 -5.21
C GLY A 43 13.31 17.68 -4.67
N VAL A 44 13.64 16.52 -4.09
CA VAL A 44 14.91 16.29 -3.38
C VAL A 44 15.93 15.53 -4.24
N PHE A 45 15.48 14.60 -5.10
CA PHE A 45 16.41 13.79 -5.90
C PHE A 45 16.86 14.52 -7.17
N PRO A 46 18.17 14.73 -7.37
CA PRO A 46 18.71 15.27 -8.62
C PRO A 46 18.52 14.25 -9.76
N ARG A 47 18.36 14.76 -11.00
CA ARG A 47 18.05 13.93 -12.19
C ARG A 47 18.99 12.74 -12.31
N ILE A 48 18.43 11.53 -12.25
CA ILE A 48 19.17 10.27 -12.39
C ILE A 48 19.18 9.84 -13.85
N ARG A 49 20.34 9.40 -14.37
CA ARG A 49 20.47 8.85 -15.73
C ARG A 49 19.76 7.50 -15.84
N ILE A 50 19.11 7.26 -16.98
CA ILE A 50 18.35 6.02 -17.22
C ILE A 50 19.19 4.76 -17.08
N ASP A 51 20.48 4.81 -17.44
CA ASP A 51 21.39 3.67 -17.33
C ASP A 51 21.61 3.25 -15.87
N LEU A 52 21.66 4.21 -14.94
CA LEU A 52 21.80 3.94 -13.51
C LEU A 52 20.49 3.38 -12.94
N LEU A 53 19.34 3.88 -13.40
CA LEU A 53 18.03 3.32 -13.04
C LEU A 53 17.90 1.87 -13.50
N LEU A 54 18.33 1.57 -14.73
CA LEU A 54 18.32 0.22 -15.28
C LEU A 54 19.23 -0.71 -14.48
N HIS A 55 20.44 -0.27 -14.17
CA HIS A 55 21.38 -1.08 -13.39
C HIS A 55 20.81 -1.40 -11.99
N ILE A 56 20.24 -0.43 -11.28
CA ILE A 56 19.64 -0.65 -9.95
C ILE A 56 18.41 -1.55 -10.05
N GLY A 57 17.54 -1.30 -11.04
CA GLY A 57 16.33 -2.09 -11.26
C GLY A 57 16.63 -3.55 -11.53
N TRP A 58 17.47 -3.82 -12.53
CA TRP A 58 17.75 -5.17 -12.99
C TRP A 58 18.66 -5.95 -12.07
N TYR A 59 19.71 -5.32 -11.53
CA TYR A 59 20.71 -6.04 -10.76
C TYR A 59 20.34 -6.18 -9.28
N LYS A 60 19.68 -5.17 -8.69
CA LYS A 60 19.37 -5.16 -7.25
C LYS A 60 17.89 -5.42 -6.96
N LEU A 61 16.98 -4.63 -7.54
CA LEU A 61 15.56 -4.68 -7.16
C LEU A 61 14.90 -6.00 -7.57
N ILE A 62 15.15 -6.48 -8.79
CA ILE A 62 14.62 -7.78 -9.24
C ILE A 62 15.21 -8.92 -8.39
N GLY A 63 16.53 -8.92 -8.18
CA GLY A 63 17.19 -9.94 -7.34
C GLY A 63 16.62 -10.00 -5.92
N LEU A 64 16.46 -8.84 -5.26
CA LEU A 64 15.84 -8.77 -3.93
C LEU A 64 14.38 -9.26 -3.94
N ALA A 65 13.59 -8.90 -4.96
CA ALA A 65 12.20 -9.34 -5.06
C ALA A 65 12.08 -10.86 -5.17
N PHE A 66 12.96 -11.51 -5.95
CA PHE A 66 13.02 -12.97 -6.04
C PHE A 66 13.34 -13.61 -4.69
N VAL A 67 14.39 -13.15 -4.01
CA VAL A 67 14.76 -13.65 -2.68
C VAL A 67 13.60 -13.48 -1.70
N ASN A 68 12.93 -12.33 -1.73
CA ASN A 68 11.77 -12.05 -0.89
C ASN A 68 10.62 -13.04 -1.13
N ILE A 69 10.33 -13.41 -2.39
CA ILE A 69 9.30 -14.40 -2.70
C ILE A 69 9.65 -15.77 -2.11
N PHE A 70 10.90 -16.22 -2.21
CA PHE A 70 11.32 -17.49 -1.63
C PHE A 70 11.23 -17.49 -0.10
N ILE A 71 11.59 -16.37 0.55
CA ILE A 71 11.44 -16.21 2.01
C ILE A 71 9.96 -16.29 2.39
N ALA A 72 9.09 -15.57 1.68
CA ALA A 72 7.65 -15.60 1.94
C ALA A 72 7.09 -17.02 1.80
N LEU A 73 7.45 -17.74 0.73
CA LEU A 73 7.04 -19.14 0.53
C LEU A 73 7.55 -20.04 1.64
N ALA A 74 8.84 -19.93 2.00
CA ALA A 74 9.42 -20.74 3.07
C ALA A 74 8.69 -20.50 4.40
N LEU A 75 8.37 -19.26 4.75
CA LEU A 75 7.65 -18.93 5.99
C LEU A 75 6.21 -19.44 5.98
N VAL A 76 5.54 -19.40 4.84
CA VAL A 76 4.18 -19.95 4.70
C VAL A 76 4.20 -21.49 4.82
N TYR A 77 5.12 -22.17 4.14
CA TYR A 77 5.23 -23.63 4.20
C TYR A 77 5.77 -24.15 5.54
N ALA A 78 6.61 -23.38 6.22
CA ALA A 78 7.07 -23.68 7.57
C ALA A 78 5.97 -23.52 8.63
N GLY A 79 4.78 -23.03 8.25
CA GLY A 79 3.66 -22.81 9.17
C GLY A 79 3.84 -21.62 10.10
N VAL A 80 4.77 -20.70 9.79
CA VAL A 80 5.00 -19.49 10.58
C VAL A 80 4.01 -18.38 10.18
N LEU A 81 3.61 -18.32 8.91
CA LEU A 81 2.68 -17.31 8.37
C LEU A 81 1.49 -17.98 7.66
N GLY A 82 0.28 -17.74 8.15
CA GLY A 82 -0.98 -18.12 7.51
C GLY A 82 -1.70 -16.94 6.85
N PRO A 83 -2.83 -17.17 6.14
CA PRO A 83 -3.58 -16.12 5.42
C PRO A 83 -4.06 -14.95 6.29
N GLY A 84 -4.04 -15.11 7.63
CA GLY A 84 -4.41 -14.08 8.61
C GLY A 84 -3.25 -13.48 9.42
N GLY A 85 -2.00 -13.89 9.20
CA GLY A 85 -0.84 -13.43 9.98
C GLY A 85 0.03 -14.58 10.54
N ILE A 86 0.85 -14.27 11.54
CA ILE A 86 1.69 -15.28 12.22
C ILE A 86 0.76 -16.25 12.98
N LEU A 87 0.99 -17.56 12.79
CA LEU A 87 0.25 -18.63 13.50
C LEU A 87 0.76 -18.81 14.93
#